data_AF-A0A443S7A8-F1
#
_entry.id   AF-A0A443S7A8-F1
#
_cell.length_a   1.000
_cell.length_b   1.000
_cell.length_c   1.000
_cell.angle_alpha   90.00
_cell.angle_beta   90.00
_cell.angle_gamma   90.00
#
_symmetry.space_group_name_H-M   'P 1'
#
loop_
_entity.id
_entity.type
_entity.pdbx_description
1 polymer ?
#
loop_
_entity_poly.entity_id
_entity_poly.type
_entity_poly.pdbx_seq_one_letter_code
_entity_poly.pdbx_strand_id
1 'polypeptide(L)' 'MEPVIVIELTLENGRKFCFECKLIKFNQLRFAVASMLKVINNLEEKTILKPLDM' A
#
# COMPACT_ATOMS: atom_id res chain seq x y z
N MET A 1 -26.27 8.01 9.63
CA MET A 1 -24.91 7.59 10.05
C MET A 1 -24.07 7.42 8.81
N GLU A 2 -22.89 8.01 8.76
CA GLU A 2 -21.94 7.74 7.66
C GLU A 2 -21.19 6.43 7.93
N PRO A 3 -20.97 5.58 6.90
CA PRO A 3 -20.21 4.35 7.07
C PRO A 3 -18.75 4.67 7.41
N VAL A 4 -18.23 3.97 8.42
CA VAL A 4 -16.81 4.00 8.82
C VAL A 4 -16.15 2.68 8.46
N ILE A 5 -14.88 2.74 8.10
CA ILE A 5 -14.07 1.55 7.80
C ILE A 5 -13.22 1.26 9.02
N VAL A 6 -13.33 0.03 9.54
CA VAL A 6 -12.49 -0.47 10.62
C VAL A 6 -11.31 -1.22 10.00
N ILE A 7 -10.09 -0.87 10.41
CA ILE A 7 -8.86 -1.51 9.95
C ILE A 7 -8.17 -2.15 11.15
N GLU A 8 -7.89 -3.45 11.08
CA GLU A 8 -7.02 -4.17 12.01
C GLU A 8 -5.70 -4.51 11.30
N LEU A 9 -4.59 -4.09 11.90
CA LEU A 9 -3.24 -4.44 11.48
C LEU A 9 -2.67 -5.46 12.45
N THR A 10 -2.12 -6.55 11.94
CA THR A 10 -1.29 -7.47 12.71
C THR A 10 0.17 -7.20 12.36
N LEU A 11 0.94 -6.75 13.34
CA LEU A 11 2.36 -6.44 13.18
C LEU A 11 3.20 -7.71 13.34
N GLU A 12 4.44 -7.69 12.85
CA GLU A 12 5.36 -8.83 12.91
C GLU A 12 5.60 -9.35 14.33
N ASN A 13 5.55 -8.47 15.33
CA ASN A 13 5.65 -8.83 16.74
C ASN A 13 4.36 -9.42 17.34
N GLY A 14 3.37 -9.74 16.51
CA GLY A 14 2.07 -10.28 16.91
C GLY A 14 1.11 -9.26 17.52
N ARG A 15 1.52 -7.99 17.67
CA ARG A 15 0.62 -6.95 18.19
C ARG A 15 -0.43 -6.58 17.16
N LYS A 16 -1.66 -6.38 17.65
CA LYS A 16 -2.78 -5.88 16.85
C LYS A 16 -2.98 -4.40 17.06
N PHE A 17 -3.17 -3.66 15.98
CA PHE A 17 -3.52 -2.24 16.01
C PHE A 17 -4.83 -2.04 15.24
N CYS A 18 -5.86 -1.56 15.92
CA CYS A 18 -7.19 -1.38 15.34
C CYS A 18 -7.57 0.09 15.39
N PHE A 19 -8.07 0.61 14.28
CA PHE A 19 -8.54 1.99 14.19
C PHE A 19 -9.66 2.14 13.16
N GLU A 20 -10.49 3.16 13.38
CA GLU A 20 -11.53 3.55 12.44
C GLU A 20 -11.03 4.64 11.51
N CYS A 21 -11.47 4.61 10.25
CA CYS A 21 -11.19 5.67 9.31
C CYS A 21 -12.44 6.03 8.49
N LYS A 22 -12.52 7.31 8.11
CA LYS A 22 -13.54 7.79 7.18
C LYS A 22 -13.28 7.22 5.79
N LEU A 23 -14.34 6.95 5.03
CA LEU A 23 -14.26 6.45 3.66
C LEU A 23 -13.33 7.30 2.76
N ILE A 24 -13.36 8.63 2.90
CA ILE A 24 -12.49 9.52 2.12
C ILE A 24 -11.00 9.31 2.43
N LYS A 25 -10.65 9.05 3.69
CA LYS A 25 -9.27 8.79 4.12
C LYS A 25 -8.81 7.41 3.66
N PHE A 26 -9.69 6.42 3.71
CA PHE A 26 -9.42 5.10 3.15
C PHE A 26 -9.11 5.17 1.65
N ASN A 27 -9.90 5.92 0.87
CA ASN A 27 -9.66 6.07 -0.57
C ASN A 27 -8.33 6.77 -0.86
N GLN A 28 -7.95 7.78 -0.08
CA GLN A 28 -6.64 8.41 -0.17
C GLN A 28 -5.50 7.42 0.11
N LEU A 29 -5.63 6.63 1.18
CA LEU A 29 -4.65 5.59 1.53
C LEU A 29 -4.52 4.55 0.41
N ARG A 30 -5.65 4.04 -0.11
CA ARG A 30 -5.69 3.06 -1.21
C ARG A 30 -4.98 3.58 -2.47
N PHE A 31 -5.22 4.85 -2.82
CA PHE A 31 -4.56 5.47 -3.98
C PHE A 31 -3.05 5.64 -3.77
N ALA A 32 -2.63 6.06 -2.57
CA ALA A 32 -1.22 6.22 -2.22
C ALA A 32 -0.47 4.88 -2.33
N VAL A 33 -1.04 3.80 -1.77
CA VAL A 33 -0.46 2.45 -1.87
C VAL A 33 -0.35 2.00 -3.32
N ALA A 34 -1.41 2.14 -4.12
CA ALA A 34 -1.38 1.76 -5.54
C ALA A 34 -0.32 2.53 -6.33
N SER A 35 -0.14 3.82 -6.03
CA SER A 35 0.87 4.66 -6.68
C SER A 35 2.29 4.21 -6.34
N MET A 36 2.55 3.87 -5.06
CA MET A 36 3.84 3.33 -4.63
C MET A 36 4.14 1.98 -5.30
N LEU A 37 3.17 1.08 -5.36
CA LEU A 37 3.33 -0.22 -6.03
C LEU A 37 3.67 -0.05 -7.52
N LYS A 38 3.04 0.92 -8.21
CA LYS A 38 3.39 1.24 -9.60
C LYS A 38 4.84 1.71 -9.73
N VAL A 39 5.31 2.55 -8.81
CA VAL A 39 6.72 3.01 -8.81
C VAL A 39 7.67 1.83 -8.59
N ILE A 40 7.37 0.95 -7.64
CA ILE A 40 8.17 -0.26 -7.36
C ILE A 40 8.23 -1.14 -8.62
N ASN A 41 7.08 -1.45 -9.24
CA ASN A 41 7.04 -2.24 -10.47
C ASN A 41 7.89 -1.63 -11.59
N ASN A 42 7.81 -0.31 -11.80
CA ASN A 42 8.62 0.38 -12.81
C ASN A 42 10.13 0.31 -12.50
N LEU A 43 10.52 0.28 -11.23
CA LEU A 43 11.93 0.14 -10.83
C LEU A 43 12.42 -1.30 -11.06
N GLU A 44 11.59 -2.29 -10.77
CA GLU A 44 11.87 -3.71 -11.03
C GLU A 44 12.03 -3.97 -12.52
N GLU A 45 11.09 -3.52 -13.36
CA GLU A 45 11.17 -3.64 -14.82
C GLU A 45 12.46 -3.02 -15.38
N LYS A 46 12.83 -1.81 -14.92
CA LYS A 46 14.08 -1.15 -15.31
C LYS A 46 15.34 -1.88 -14.84
N THR A 47 15.27 -2.61 -13.74
CA THR A 47 16.40 -3.37 -13.19
C THR A 47 16.60 -4.68 -13.96
N ILE A 48 15.49 -5.32 -14.36
CA ILE A 48 15.49 -6.53 -15.21
C ILE A 48 16.00 -6.24 -16.62
N LEU A 49 15.84 -5.02 -17.14
CA LEU A 49 16.34 -4.64 -18.48
C LEU A 49 17.85 -4.35 -18.53
N LYS A 50 18.56 -4.27 -17.39
CA LYS A 50 20.01 -3.97 -17.35
C LYS A 50 20.98 -5.13 -17.64
N PRO A 51 20.69 -6.43 -17.42
CA PRO A 51 21.68 -7.49 -17.64
C PRO A 51 21.84 -7.94 -19.11
N LEU A 52 21.15 -7.34 -20.08
CA LEU A 52 21.18 -7.77 -21.48
C LEU A 52 22.06 -6.90 -22.40
N ASP A 53 22.66 -5.83 -21.86
CA ASP A 53 23.67 -5.01 -22.54
C ASP A 53 25.08 -5.35 -22.00
N MET A 54 25.54 -6.58 -22.23
CA MET A 54 26.96 -6.97 -22.16
C MET A 54 27.31 -7.90 -23.31
#